data_AF-A0AAD4S4T7-F1
#
_entry.id   AF-A0AAD4S4T7-F1
#
_cell.length_a   1.000
_cell.length_b   1.000
_cell.length_c   1.000
_cell.angle_alpha   90.00
_cell.angle_beta   90.00
_cell.angle_gamma   90.00
#
_symmetry.space_group_name_H-M   'P 1'
#
loop_
_entity.id
_entity.type
_entity.pdbx_description
1 polymer ?
#
loop_
_entity_poly.entity_id
_entity_poly.type
_entity_poly.pdbx_seq_one_letter_code
_entity_poly.pdbx_strand_id
1 'polypeptide(L)'
;MVDQLQTYNVNWDGSDSCKDRSSTTDKFRSSYDIAKCIRAVSESLLVGHFGKEIINELFCRYREKVASYATKEKTEYTNLVISMTKGGKVVPES
;
A
#
# COMPACT_ATOMS: atom_id res chain seq x y z
N MET A 1 8.46 5.64 25.86
CA MET A 1 9.28 4.43 25.75
C MET A 1 8.70 3.60 24.60
N VAL A 2 9.53 2.94 23.81
CA VAL A 2 9.03 1.97 22.81
C VAL A 2 8.86 0.64 23.53
N ASP A 3 7.64 0.11 23.50
CA ASP A 3 7.31 -1.14 24.20
C ASP A 3 7.36 -2.33 23.24
N GLN A 4 7.05 -2.10 21.96
CA GLN A 4 7.00 -3.15 20.96
C GLN A 4 7.29 -2.60 19.56
N LEU A 5 7.99 -3.42 18.77
CA LEU A 5 8.29 -3.18 17.36
C LEU A 5 8.01 -4.47 16.58
N GLN A 6 7.11 -4.43 15.60
CA GLN A 6 6.72 -5.59 14.80
C GLN A 6 6.53 -5.23 13.33
N THR A 7 6.74 -6.21 12.46
CA THR A 7 6.59 -6.07 11.01
C THR A 7 5.59 -7.09 10.49
N TYR A 8 4.68 -6.66 9.63
CA TYR A 8 3.66 -7.50 9.02
C TYR A 8 3.65 -7.32 7.50
N ASN A 9 3.58 -8.42 6.77
CA ASN A 9 3.38 -8.37 5.33
C ASN A 9 1.88 -8.52 5.03
N VAL A 10 1.36 -7.64 4.18
CA VAL A 10 -0.05 -7.59 3.78
C VAL A 10 -0.14 -7.53 2.26
N ASN A 11 -0.96 -8.36 1.64
CA ASN A 11 -1.13 -8.34 0.18
C ASN A 11 -1.53 -6.94 -0.33
N TRP A 12 -1.01 -6.54 -1.49
CA TRP A 12 -1.28 -5.21 -2.04
C TRP A 12 -2.76 -4.95 -2.32
N ASP A 13 -3.52 -5.98 -2.65
CA ASP A 13 -4.97 -5.88 -2.93
C ASP A 13 -5.86 -6.00 -1.68
N GLY A 14 -5.27 -6.14 -0.49
CA GLY A 14 -6.01 -6.31 0.76
C GLY A 14 -6.73 -7.66 0.89
N SER A 15 -6.42 -8.64 0.04
CA SER A 15 -7.00 -9.97 0.14
C SER A 15 -6.40 -10.77 1.30
N ASP A 16 -7.25 -11.49 2.01
CA ASP A 16 -6.84 -12.37 3.09
C ASP A 16 -6.09 -13.59 2.55
N SER A 17 -4.95 -13.92 3.16
CA SER A 17 -3.97 -14.92 2.70
C SER A 17 -4.52 -16.35 2.57
N CYS A 18 -5.73 -16.61 3.07
CA CYS A 18 -6.35 -17.93 3.12
C CYS A 18 -6.85 -18.49 1.78
N LYS A 19 -6.85 -17.72 0.68
CA LYS A 19 -7.30 -18.22 -0.63
C LYS A 19 -6.19 -18.12 -1.65
N ASP A 20 -5.77 -19.29 -2.15
CA ASP A 20 -4.89 -19.40 -3.31
C ASP A 20 -5.63 -18.86 -4.55
N ARG A 21 -5.51 -17.56 -4.78
CA ARG A 21 -6.01 -16.87 -5.97
C ARG A 21 -4.93 -16.89 -7.06
N SER A 22 -4.50 -18.09 -7.42
CA SER A 22 -3.47 -18.29 -8.46
C SER A 22 -3.99 -18.01 -9.88
N SER A 23 -5.30 -17.81 -10.06
CA SER A 23 -5.89 -17.58 -11.37
C SER A 23 -5.48 -16.23 -11.98
N THR A 24 -5.25 -16.20 -13.28
CA THR A 24 -4.90 -14.99 -14.05
C THR A 24 -5.98 -13.91 -13.92
N THR A 25 -7.25 -14.30 -13.81
CA THR A 25 -8.38 -13.39 -13.64
C THR A 25 -8.37 -12.70 -12.27
N ASP A 26 -8.01 -13.42 -11.21
CA ASP A 26 -7.87 -12.82 -9.88
C ASP A 26 -6.70 -11.82 -9.82
N LYS A 27 -5.58 -12.14 -10.48
CA LYS A 27 -4.43 -11.22 -10.58
C LYS A 27 -4.76 -9.93 -11.33
N PHE A 28 -5.56 -10.01 -12.40
CA PHE A 28 -6.02 -8.81 -13.12
C PHE A 28 -6.92 -7.92 -12.25
N ARG A 29 -7.85 -8.53 -11.53
CA ARG A 29 -8.73 -7.80 -10.60
C ARG A 29 -7.92 -7.15 -9.46
N SER A 30 -6.99 -7.90 -8.88
CA SER A 30 -6.03 -7.44 -7.88
C SER A 30 -5.23 -6.22 -8.37
N SER A 31 -4.66 -6.29 -9.57
CA SER A 31 -3.89 -5.16 -10.15
C SER A 31 -4.72 -3.89 -10.38
N TYR A 32 -6.01 -4.05 -10.67
CA TYR A 32 -6.92 -2.94 -10.86
C TYR A 32 -7.28 -2.25 -9.55
N ASP A 33 -7.53 -3.04 -8.49
CA ASP A 33 -7.83 -2.53 -7.16
C ASP A 33 -6.60 -1.81 -6.55
N ILE A 34 -5.40 -2.36 -6.76
CA ILE A 34 -4.12 -1.74 -6.37
C ILE A 34 -3.92 -0.41 -7.10
N ALA A 35 -4.09 -0.39 -8.42
CA ALA A 35 -3.94 0.83 -9.23
C ALA A 35 -4.91 1.93 -8.80
N LYS A 36 -6.15 1.57 -8.44
CA LYS A 36 -7.14 2.50 -7.88
C LYS A 36 -6.73 3.05 -6.52
N CYS A 37 -6.26 2.18 -5.62
CA CYS A 37 -5.82 2.60 -4.28
C CYS A 37 -4.69 3.63 -4.37
N ILE A 38 -3.67 3.33 -5.18
CA ILE A 38 -2.54 4.24 -5.40
C ILE A 38 -2.99 5.53 -6.10
N ARG A 39 -3.92 5.46 -7.06
CA ARG A 39 -4.50 6.64 -7.69
C ARG A 39 -5.19 7.55 -6.69
N ALA A 40 -6.05 7.00 -5.84
CA ALA A 40 -6.81 7.76 -4.87
C ALA A 40 -5.92 8.58 -3.92
N VAL A 41 -4.73 8.07 -3.56
CA VAL A 41 -3.81 8.75 -2.64
C VAL A 41 -2.82 9.70 -3.33
N SER A 42 -2.50 9.49 -4.60
CA SER A 42 -1.41 10.22 -5.29
C SER A 42 -1.88 11.15 -6.41
N GLU A 43 -3.12 11.02 -6.88
CA GLU A 43 -3.62 11.77 -8.04
C GLU A 43 -3.54 13.28 -7.84
N SER A 44 -3.90 13.80 -6.66
CA SER A 44 -3.84 15.25 -6.39
C SER A 44 -2.41 15.80 -6.53
N LEU A 45 -1.42 15.07 -6.04
CA LEU A 45 -0.01 15.43 -6.13
C LEU A 45 0.50 15.36 -7.57
N LEU A 46 0.13 14.31 -8.30
CA LEU A 46 0.51 14.13 -9.70
C LEU A 46 -0.14 15.18 -10.61
N VAL A 47 -1.40 15.52 -10.38
CA VAL A 47 -2.10 16.62 -11.07
C VAL A 47 -1.41 17.94 -10.80
N GLY A 48 -1.06 18.22 -9.54
CA GLY A 48 -0.40 19.46 -9.15
C GLY A 48 0.96 19.66 -9.84
N HIS A 49 1.68 18.57 -10.11
CA HIS A 49 3.02 18.65 -10.71
C HIS A 49 3.02 18.52 -12.24
N PHE A 50 2.17 17.66 -12.81
CA PHE A 50 2.20 17.31 -14.23
C PHE A 50 0.97 17.76 -15.04
N GLY A 51 -0.08 18.28 -14.38
CA GLY A 51 -1.36 18.58 -15.02
C GLY A 51 -2.30 17.38 -15.07
N LYS A 52 -3.56 17.62 -15.45
CA LYS A 52 -4.63 16.60 -15.46
C LYS A 52 -4.59 15.74 -16.72
N GLU A 53 -3.99 16.25 -17.78
CA GLU A 53 -4.04 15.71 -19.14
C GLU A 53 -3.42 14.32 -19.21
N ILE A 54 -2.39 14.06 -18.41
CA ILE A 54 -1.62 12.80 -18.45
C ILE A 54 -2.13 11.73 -17.48
N ILE A 55 -2.99 12.09 -16.51
CA ILE A 55 -3.24 11.25 -15.33
C ILE A 55 -3.95 9.95 -15.70
N ASN A 56 -4.92 10.00 -16.62
CA ASN A 56 -5.62 8.80 -17.06
C ASN A 56 -4.68 7.82 -17.76
N GLU A 57 -3.86 8.31 -18.69
CA GLU A 57 -2.88 7.49 -19.40
C GLU A 57 -1.81 6.92 -18.44
N LEU A 58 -1.34 7.74 -17.50
CA LEU A 58 -0.39 7.34 -16.47
C LEU A 58 -0.91 6.14 -15.67
N PHE A 59 -2.15 6.19 -15.19
CA PHE A 59 -2.72 5.11 -14.40
C PHE A 59 -3.12 3.88 -15.22
N CYS A 60 -3.43 4.04 -16.52
CA CYS A 60 -3.57 2.90 -17.43
C CYS A 60 -2.25 2.11 -17.53
N ARG A 61 -1.13 2.79 -17.81
CA ARG A 61 0.19 2.17 -17.87
C ARG A 61 0.65 1.61 -16.52
N TYR A 62 0.34 2.31 -15.43
CA TYR A 62 0.66 1.85 -14.08
C TYR A 62 -0.02 0.51 -13.79
N ARG A 63 -1.33 0.39 -14.09
CA ARG A 63 -2.08 -0.86 -13.91
C ARG A 63 -1.45 -2.02 -14.69
N GLU A 64 -1.07 -1.80 -15.94
CA GLU A 64 -0.42 -2.84 -16.77
C GLU A 64 0.91 -3.30 -16.18
N LYS A 65 1.71 -2.36 -15.65
CA LYS A 65 2.95 -2.68 -14.95
C LYS A 65 2.69 -3.48 -13.67
N VAL A 66 1.70 -3.09 -12.87
CA VAL A 66 1.31 -3.82 -11.65
C VAL A 66 0.85 -5.24 -12.00
N ALA A 67 0.02 -5.40 -13.03
CA ALA A 67 -0.44 -6.71 -13.49
C ALA A 67 0.74 -7.60 -13.93
N SER A 68 1.65 -7.06 -14.75
CA SER A 68 2.86 -7.77 -15.17
C SER A 68 3.73 -8.18 -13.99
N TYR A 69 3.92 -7.28 -13.02
CA TYR A 69 4.72 -7.55 -11.82
C TYR A 69 4.08 -8.62 -10.93
N ALA A 70 2.77 -8.54 -10.69
CA ALA A 70 2.02 -9.50 -9.88
C ALA A 70 1.97 -10.92 -10.49
N THR A 71 2.27 -11.08 -11.78
CA THR A 71 2.44 -12.42 -12.37
C THR A 71 3.78 -13.06 -12.04
N LYS A 72 4.80 -12.26 -11.72
CA LYS A 72 6.19 -12.71 -11.51
C LYS A 72 6.55 -12.81 -10.03
N GLU A 73 6.05 -11.87 -9.24
CA GLU A 73 6.47 -11.68 -7.84
C GLU A 73 5.26 -11.67 -6.90
N LYS A 74 5.52 -12.01 -5.63
CA LYS A 74 4.54 -11.84 -4.56
C LYS A 74 4.41 -10.35 -4.24
N THR A 75 3.18 -9.85 -4.20
CA THR A 75 2.88 -8.42 -4.06
C THR A 75 2.38 -8.09 -2.65
N GLU A 76 3.29 -7.70 -1.77
CA GLU A 76 3.00 -7.40 -0.35
C GLU A 76 3.55 -6.05 0.12
N TYR A 77 2.80 -5.36 0.97
CA TYR A 77 3.24 -4.21 1.75
C TYR A 77 3.85 -4.70 3.05
N THR A 78 5.05 -4.23 3.35
CA THR A 78 5.67 -4.40 4.66
C THR A 78 5.23 -3.25 5.56
N ASN A 79 4.43 -3.58 6.57
CA ASN A 79 3.89 -2.64 7.55
C ASN A 79 4.70 -2.73 8.84
N LEU A 80 5.20 -1.58 9.31
CA LEU A 80 5.88 -1.46 10.59
C LEU A 80 4.88 -0.96 11.65
N VAL A 81 4.70 -1.73 12.70
CA VAL A 81 3.85 -1.38 13.86
C VAL A 81 4.74 -1.10 15.05
N ILE A 82 4.55 0.07 15.65
CA ILE A 82 5.31 0.53 16.82
C ILE A 82 4.32 0.83 17.94
N SER A 83 4.47 0.15 19.07
CA SER A 83 3.73 0.45 20.29
C SER A 83 4.61 1.24 21.24
N MET A 84 4.07 2.33 21.79
CA MET A 84 4.82 3.24 22.67
C MET A 84 3.96 3.76 23.81
N THR A 85 4.51 3.71 25.01
CA THR A 85 3.93 4.34 26.20
C THR A 85 4.57 5.70 26.44
N LYS A 86 3.74 6.69 26.83
CA LYS A 86 4.23 8.02 27.23
C LYS A 86 5.17 7.88 28.42
N GLY A 87 6.40 8.37 28.28
CA GLY A 87 7.33 8.44 29.43
C GLY A 87 6.86 9.52 30.40
N GLY A 88 6.54 9.15 31.64
CA GLY A 88 6.25 10.11 32.70
C GLY A 88 7.53 10.82 33.13
N LYS A 89 7.56 12.16 33.03
CA LYS A 89 8.46 12.94 33.88
C LYS A 89 7.77 13.04 35.23
N VAL A 90 8.29 12.37 36.24
CA VAL A 90 7.96 12.70 37.63
C VAL A 90 8.56 14.08 37.86
N VAL A 91 7.72 15.12 37.82
CA VAL A 91 8.10 16.43 38.34
C VAL A 91 7.95 16.33 39.85
N PRO A 92 9.02 16.39 40.65
CA PRO A 92 8.88 16.43 42.10
C PRO A 92 8.12 17.71 42.47
N GLU A 93 7.00 17.56 43.18
CA GLU A 93 6.32 18.69 43.82
C GLU A 93 7.27 19.33 44.83
N SER A 94 7.29 20.67 44.83
CA SER A 94 8.18 21.52 45.61
C SER A 94 7.78 21.60 47.09
#